data_AF-A0A2M7E2L0-F1
#
_entry.id   AF-A0A2M7E2L0-F1
#
_cell.length_a   1.000
_cell.length_b   1.000
_cell.length_c   1.000
_cell.angle_alpha   90.00
_cell.angle_beta   90.00
_cell.angle_gamma   90.00
#
_symmetry.space_group_name_H-M   'P 1'
#
loop_
_entity.id
_entity.type
_entity.pdbx_description
1 polymer ?
#
loop_
_entity_poly.entity_id
_entity_poly.type
_entity_poly.pdbx_seq_one_letter_code
_entity_poly.pdbx_strand_id
1 'polypeptide(L)'
;MILSYHNGHAKVFSLPGTLSTAIAEANGQLIQMQSGQLSNLYPNPSNGTVTLQYQLPKGEPEGELVLYNMQGAEVKRYKVDNTFKDILLDNTQLAAGTYFY
;
A
#
# COMPACT_ATOMS: atom_id res chain seq x y z
N MET A 1 -24.91 -6.33 -5.62
CA MET A 1 -25.64 -5.73 -4.48
C MET A 1 -26.25 -6.85 -3.66
N ILE A 2 -26.24 -6.74 -2.33
CA ILE A 2 -26.83 -7.75 -1.43
C ILE A 2 -28.03 -7.10 -0.74
N LEU A 3 -29.19 -7.74 -0.82
CA LEU A 3 -30.36 -7.37 -0.02
C LEU A 3 -30.56 -8.43 1.06
N SER A 4 -30.35 -8.02 2.31
CA SER A 4 -30.52 -8.88 3.49
C SER A 4 -31.92 -8.68 4.09
N TYR A 5 -32.57 -9.77 4.46
CA TYR A 5 -33.89 -9.77 5.09
C TYR A 5 -33.79 -10.19 6.56
N HIS A 6 -34.69 -9.67 7.40
CA HIS A 6 -34.71 -9.90 8.85
C HIS A 6 -34.96 -11.36 9.27
N ASN A 7 -35.34 -12.24 8.36
CA ASN A 7 -35.53 -13.66 8.59
C ASN A 7 -34.29 -14.52 8.27
N GLY A 8 -33.12 -13.89 8.12
CA GLY A 8 -31.84 -14.59 7.92
C GLY A 8 -31.56 -15.02 6.47
N HIS A 9 -32.38 -14.61 5.51
CA HIS A 9 -32.12 -14.83 4.09
C HIS A 9 -31.53 -13.59 3.43
N ALA A 10 -30.67 -13.80 2.44
CA ALA A 10 -30.15 -12.73 1.59
C ALA A 10 -30.31 -13.10 0.12
N LYS A 11 -30.67 -12.11 -0.70
CA LYS A 11 -30.62 -12.22 -2.16
C LYS A 11 -29.35 -11.55 -2.66
N VAL A 12 -28.56 -12.30 -3.42
CA VAL A 12 -27.38 -11.80 -4.11
C VAL A 12 -27.77 -11.44 -5.53
N PHE A 13 -27.64 -10.16 -5.88
CA PHE A 13 -27.92 -9.67 -7.21
C PHE A 13 -26.60 -9.33 -7.93
N SER A 14 -26.42 -9.90 -9.11
CA SER A 14 -25.48 -9.39 -10.10
C SER A 14 -26.06 -8.10 -10.66
N LEU A 15 -25.45 -6.95 -10.32
CA LEU A 15 -25.74 -5.74 -11.10
C LEU A 15 -25.05 -5.88 -12.45
N PRO A 16 -25.71 -5.61 -13.57
CA PRO A 16 -25.01 -5.39 -14.82
C PRO A 16 -24.15 -4.13 -14.66
N GLY A 17 -22.85 -4.28 -14.92
CA GLY A 17 -21.87 -3.23 -14.79
C GLY A 17 -20.48 -3.82 -14.57
N THR A 18 -19.53 -3.42 -15.40
CA THR A 18 -18.10 -3.68 -15.19
C THR A 18 -17.52 -2.51 -14.41
N LEU A 19 -16.69 -2.80 -13.39
CA LEU A 19 -15.81 -1.78 -12.82
C LEU A 19 -14.97 -1.22 -13.97
N SER A 20 -14.93 0.10 -14.11
CA SER A 20 -14.13 0.74 -15.15
C SER A 20 -12.67 0.33 -14.97
N THR A 21 -12.08 -0.33 -15.96
CA THR A 21 -10.63 -0.63 -15.97
C THR A 21 -9.80 0.64 -16.04
N ALA A 22 -10.40 1.80 -16.33
CA ALA A 22 -9.73 3.09 -16.31
C ALA A 22 -9.09 3.40 -14.95
N ILE A 23 -9.61 2.88 -13.84
CA ILE A 23 -8.98 3.03 -12.52
C ILE A 23 -7.71 2.18 -12.42
N ALA A 24 -7.74 0.96 -12.95
CA ALA A 24 -6.58 0.07 -12.98
C ALA A 24 -5.51 0.57 -13.97
N GLU A 25 -5.92 1.10 -15.11
CA GLU A 25 -5.03 1.70 -16.13
C GLU A 25 -4.43 3.01 -15.64
N ALA A 26 -5.22 3.90 -15.02
CA ALA A 26 -4.72 5.13 -14.42
C ALA A 26 -3.76 4.85 -13.25
N ASN A 27 -4.08 3.90 -12.38
CA ASN A 27 -3.17 3.48 -11.30
C ASN A 27 -1.91 2.80 -11.84
N GLY A 28 -2.03 1.95 -12.87
CA GLY A 28 -0.88 1.31 -13.51
C GLY A 28 0.07 2.32 -14.15
N GLN A 29 -0.48 3.38 -14.77
CA GLN A 29 0.29 4.47 -15.37
C GLN A 29 0.92 5.38 -14.30
N LEU A 30 0.21 5.71 -13.22
CA LEU A 30 0.76 6.48 -12.09
C LEU A 30 1.90 5.73 -11.38
N ILE A 31 1.73 4.43 -11.16
CA ILE A 31 2.76 3.58 -10.54
C ILE A 31 3.96 3.38 -11.48
N GLN A 32 3.78 3.36 -12.80
CA GLN A 32 4.90 3.34 -13.76
C GLN A 32 5.62 4.69 -13.90
N MET A 33 4.94 5.82 -13.67
CA MET A 33 5.54 7.16 -13.74
C MET A 33 6.41 7.49 -12.51
N GLN A 34 6.18 6.82 -11.39
CA GLN A 34 7.10 6.83 -10.26
C GLN A 34 8.23 5.86 -10.56
N SER A 35 9.34 6.37 -11.08
CA SER A 35 10.53 5.63 -11.50
C SER A 35 11.26 4.85 -10.39
N GLY A 36 10.68 4.76 -9.20
CA GLY A 36 11.13 3.94 -8.08
C GLY A 36 10.16 2.79 -7.83
N GLN A 37 10.67 1.56 -7.83
CA GLN A 37 9.86 0.38 -7.54
C GLN A 37 9.89 0.12 -6.03
N LEU A 38 8.74 0.24 -5.38
CA LEU A 38 8.53 -0.24 -4.02
C LEU A 38 8.05 -1.69 -4.11
N SER A 39 8.82 -2.61 -3.56
CA SER A 39 8.57 -4.06 -3.64
C SER A 39 7.86 -4.59 -2.38
N ASN A 40 7.68 -5.90 -2.32
CA ASN A 40 6.92 -6.60 -1.27
C ASN A 40 7.38 -6.24 0.16
N LEU A 41 6.40 -6.03 1.04
CA LEU A 41 6.59 -6.00 2.49
C LEU A 41 6.57 -7.42 3.06
N TYR A 42 7.57 -7.78 3.87
CA TYR A 42 7.60 -9.07 4.57
C TYR A 42 8.29 -9.01 5.94
N PRO A 43 7.86 -9.81 6.92
CA PRO A 43 6.65 -10.62 6.89
C PRO A 43 5.39 -9.74 7.02
N ASN A 44 4.33 -10.11 6.30
CA ASN A 44 2.99 -9.58 6.51
C ASN A 44 2.02 -10.77 6.65
N PRO A 45 1.45 -11.06 7.84
CA PRO A 45 1.42 -10.25 9.05
C PRO A 45 2.78 -10.05 9.73
N SER A 46 2.98 -8.89 10.33
CA SER A 46 4.23 -8.53 11.04
C SER A 46 4.21 -8.94 12.50
N ASN A 47 5.40 -9.17 13.07
CA ASN A 47 5.60 -9.43 14.51
C ASN A 47 6.46 -8.35 15.20
N GLY A 48 6.27 -7.08 14.83
CA GLY A 48 7.01 -5.93 15.40
C GLY A 48 7.99 -5.27 14.43
N THR A 49 8.35 -5.96 13.34
CA THR A 49 9.20 -5.42 12.28
C THR A 49 8.77 -5.94 10.93
N VAL A 50 8.90 -5.12 9.90
CA VAL A 50 8.74 -5.52 8.49
C VAL A 50 9.91 -5.00 7.67
N THR A 51 10.30 -5.77 6.68
CA THR A 51 11.27 -5.37 5.66
C THR A 51 10.51 -4.90 4.44
N LEU A 52 10.83 -3.69 3.97
CA LEU A 52 10.39 -3.17 2.69
C LEU A 52 11.58 -3.15 1.74
N GLN A 53 11.46 -3.83 0.61
CA GLN A 53 12.41 -3.68 -0.48
C GLN A 53 12.04 -2.48 -1.32
N TYR A 54 13.04 -1.72 -1.76
CA TYR A 54 12.87 -0.56 -2.62
C TYR A 54 14.01 -0.45 -3.62
N GLN A 55 13.73 0.21 -4.73
CA GLN A 55 14.73 0.59 -5.71
C GLN A 55 14.52 2.04 -6.11
N LEU A 56 15.53 2.86 -5.88
CA LEU A 56 15.52 4.26 -6.32
C LEU A 56 15.71 4.35 -7.85
N PRO A 57 15.13 5.38 -8.49
CA PRO A 57 15.37 5.68 -9.90
C PRO A 57 16.87 5.85 -10.23
N LYS A 58 17.25 5.56 -11.48
CA LYS A 58 18.62 5.82 -11.93
C LYS A 58 18.94 7.31 -11.85
N GLY A 59 19.99 7.65 -11.09
CA GLY A 59 20.47 9.03 -10.94
C GLY A 59 20.03 9.70 -9.64
N GLU A 60 19.12 9.08 -8.87
CA GLU A 60 18.71 9.60 -7.55
C GLU A 60 19.51 8.91 -6.44
N PRO A 61 20.35 9.63 -5.69
CA PRO A 61 21.16 9.05 -4.61
C PRO A 61 20.36 8.84 -3.33
N GLU A 62 19.29 9.61 -3.14
CA GLU A 62 18.49 9.67 -1.91
C GLU A 62 17.00 9.68 -2.25
N GLY A 63 16.18 9.23 -1.31
CA GLY A 63 14.74 9.26 -1.38
C GLY A 63 14.10 9.29 0.00
N GLU A 64 12.78 9.41 0.05
CA GLU A 64 12.04 9.38 1.30
C GLU A 64 10.88 8.39 1.20
N LEU A 65 10.78 7.52 2.20
CA LEU A 65 9.63 6.65 2.42
C LEU A 65 8.74 7.29 3.48
N VAL A 66 7.49 7.59 3.13
CA VAL A 66 6.53 8.22 4.02
C VAL A 66 5.35 7.28 4.24
N LEU A 67 5.08 6.93 5.50
CA LEU A 67 3.94 6.12 5.89
C LEU A 67 2.77 7.00 6.24
N TYR A 68 1.60 6.69 5.68
CA TYR A 68 0.34 7.37 5.95
C TYR A 68 -0.68 6.42 6.58
N ASN A 69 -1.52 6.95 7.45
CA ASN A 69 -2.70 6.22 7.94
C ASN A 69 -3.88 6.34 6.96
N MET A 70 -5.01 5.70 7.28
CA MET A 70 -6.23 5.75 6.44
C MET A 70 -6.86 7.14 6.31
N GLN A 71 -6.48 8.08 7.17
CA GLN A 71 -6.91 9.48 7.09
C GLN A 71 -5.97 10.34 6.24
N GLY A 72 -4.90 9.73 5.67
CA GLY A 72 -3.87 10.43 4.93
C GLY A 72 -2.91 11.24 5.81
N ALA A 73 -2.94 11.04 7.13
CA ALA A 73 -1.98 11.69 8.02
C ALA A 73 -0.64 10.94 7.99
N GLU A 74 0.46 11.69 7.90
CA GLU A 74 1.81 11.15 7.99
C GLU A 74 2.06 10.59 9.39
N VAL A 75 2.48 9.33 9.42
CA VAL A 75 2.74 8.57 10.65
C VAL A 75 4.24 8.49 10.90
N LYS A 76 5.02 8.31 9.84
CA LYS A 76 6.48 8.19 9.94
C LYS A 76 7.15 8.44 8.60
N ARG A 77 8.38 8.95 8.64
CA ARG A 77 9.22 9.22 7.48
C ARG A 77 10.60 8.63 7.67
N TYR A 78 11.09 7.97 6.65
CA TYR A 78 12.43 7.39 6.61
C TYR A 78 13.18 7.95 5.41
N LYS A 79 14.41 8.40 5.66
CA LYS A 79 15.35 8.70 4.59
C LYS A 79 15.97 7.40 4.11
N VAL A 80 15.93 7.19 2.79
CA VAL A 80 16.50 6.03 2.13
C VAL A 80 17.55 6.49 1.12
N ASP A 81 18.54 5.67 0.86
CA ASP A 81 19.61 5.96 -0.07
C ASP A 81 19.78 4.80 -1.06
N ASN A 82 20.69 4.94 -2.01
CA ASN A 82 20.98 3.85 -2.95
C ASN A 82 22.00 2.83 -2.42
N THR A 83 22.43 2.96 -1.15
CA THR A 83 23.40 2.05 -0.51
C THR A 83 22.75 0.72 -0.17
N PHE A 84 21.50 0.77 0.31
CA PHE A 84 20.72 -0.39 0.69
C PHE A 84 19.53 -0.59 -0.25
N LYS A 85 19.10 -1.84 -0.43
CA LYS A 85 17.89 -2.18 -1.20
C LYS A 85 16.68 -2.42 -0.33
N ASP A 86 16.90 -2.54 0.97
CA ASP A 86 15.91 -2.96 1.94
C ASP A 86 15.95 -1.99 3.13
N ILE A 87 14.78 -1.63 3.64
CA ILE A 87 14.64 -0.89 4.89
C ILE A 87 13.85 -1.73 5.90
N LEU A 88 14.36 -1.78 7.12
CA LEU A 88 13.71 -2.44 8.25
C LEU A 88 12.87 -1.43 9.02
N LEU A 89 11.56 -1.63 8.98
CA LEU A 89 10.56 -0.75 9.58
C LEU A 89 10.11 -1.36 10.90
N ASP A 90 10.46 -0.69 12.00
CA ASP A 90 9.89 -0.97 13.32
C ASP A 90 8.46 -0.43 13.41
N ASN A 91 7.51 -1.36 13.59
CA ASN A 91 6.08 -1.07 13.71
C ASN A 91 5.52 -1.36 15.11
N THR A 92 6.36 -1.64 16.11
CA THR A 92 5.92 -1.87 17.50
C THR A 92 5.20 -0.66 18.10
N GLN A 93 5.54 0.55 17.63
CA GLN A 93 4.93 1.81 18.06
C GLN A 93 3.71 2.21 17.21
N LEU A 94 3.38 1.45 16.17
CA LEU A 94 2.23 1.73 15.31
C LEU A 94 1.00 1.00 15.85
N ALA A 95 -0.13 1.71 15.91
CA ALA A 95 -1.39 1.08 16.25
C ALA A 95 -1.78 0.05 15.18
N ALA A 96 -2.45 -1.03 15.58
CA ALA A 96 -2.94 -2.03 14.64
C ALA A 96 -3.91 -1.39 13.62
N GLY A 97 -3.62 -1.52 12.34
CA GLY A 97 -4.40 -0.89 11.27
C GLY A 97 -3.75 -1.01 9.90
N THR A 98 -4.36 -0.38 8.91
CA THR A 98 -3.86 -0.32 7.53
C THR A 98 -3.09 0.98 7.30
N TYR A 99 -1.92 0.86 6.68
CA TYR A 99 -1.02 1.97 6.35
C TYR A 99 -0.69 1.94 4.85
N PHE A 100 -0.45 3.12 4.29
CA PHE A 100 -0.02 3.32 2.91
C PHE A 100 1.40 3.86 2.90
N TYR A 101 2.17 3.50 1.87
CA TYR A 101 3.58 3.87 1.70
C TYR A 101 3.89 4.08 0.22
#